data_AF-A0A7C9FTS9-F1
#
_entry.id   AF-A0A7C9FTS9-F1
#
_cell.length_a   1.000
_cell.length_b   1.000
_cell.length_c   1.000
_cell.angle_alpha   90.00
_cell.angle_beta   90.00
_cell.angle_gamma   90.00
#
_symmetry.space_group_name_H-M   'P 1'
#
loop_
_entity.id
_entity.type
_entity.pdbx_description
1 polymer ?
#
loop_
_entity_poly.entity_id
_entity_poly.type
_entity_poly.pdbx_seq_one_letter_code
_entity_poly.pdbx_strand_id
1 'polypeptide(L)' 'MTLLKSMYKGGIANLAVEPSNVSKVKLNSPFDQKPNLWVLCFYGENDQLVRTWYYDSEKKRQKDLDQVLKQCPHLKVA' A
#
# COMPACT_ATOMS: atom_id res chain seq x y z
N MET A 1 -5.80 -8.21 -16.51
CA MET A 1 -4.73 -7.45 -15.81
C MET A 1 -4.56 -8.01 -14.41
N THR A 2 -3.33 -8.07 -13.89
CA THR A 2 -3.02 -8.64 -12.56
C THR A 2 -3.26 -7.59 -11.49
N LEU A 3 -4.19 -7.85 -10.56
CA LEU A 3 -4.44 -6.96 -9.42
C LEU A 3 -3.37 -7.12 -8.35
N LEU A 4 -2.93 -6.01 -7.75
CA LEU A 4 -2.11 -6.02 -6.54
C LEU A 4 -2.98 -6.48 -5.38
N LYS A 5 -2.52 -7.51 -4.66
CA LYS A 5 -3.21 -8.05 -3.49
C LYS A 5 -2.24 -8.11 -2.34
N SER A 6 -2.67 -7.63 -1.18
CA SER A 6 -1.90 -7.80 0.05
C SER A 6 -1.74 -9.28 0.34
N MET A 7 -0.53 -9.70 0.70
CA MET A 7 -0.29 -11.07 1.17
C MET A 7 -0.85 -11.30 2.58
N TYR A 8 -1.28 -10.24 3.27
CA TYR A 8 -1.80 -10.27 4.62
C TYR A 8 -3.32 -10.04 4.61
N LYS A 9 -4.07 -11.12 4.84
CA LYS A 9 -5.54 -11.10 4.91
C LYS A 9 -6.10 -10.97 6.34
N GLY A 10 -5.26 -10.71 7.33
CA GLY A 10 -5.64 -10.76 8.74
C GLY A 10 -6.21 -9.44 9.27
N GLY A 11 -7.39 -9.50 9.92
CA GLY A 11 -8.00 -8.44 10.73
C GLY A 11 -8.58 -7.24 9.96
N ILE A 12 -7.83 -6.72 8.99
CA ILE A 12 -8.23 -5.61 8.12
C ILE A 12 -8.13 -6.10 6.68
N ALA A 13 -9.27 -6.19 5.99
CA ALA A 13 -9.30 -6.67 4.61
C ALA A 13 -8.72 -5.60 3.67
N ASN A 14 -7.43 -5.71 3.35
CA ASN A 14 -6.78 -4.90 2.33
C ASN A 14 -7.34 -5.24 0.95
N LEU A 15 -8.18 -4.35 0.42
CA LEU A 15 -8.82 -4.53 -0.88
C LEU A 15 -7.80 -4.47 -2.00
N ALA A 16 -8.02 -5.25 -3.06
CA ALA A 16 -7.12 -5.31 -4.20
C ALA A 16 -6.99 -3.93 -4.87
N VAL A 17 -5.80 -3.65 -5.41
CA VAL A 17 -5.48 -2.40 -6.10
C VAL A 17 -5.20 -2.71 -7.56
N GLU A 18 -5.79 -1.94 -8.45
CA GLU A 18 -5.52 -2.04 -9.88
C GLU A 18 -4.27 -1.23 -10.22
N PRO A 19 -3.16 -1.86 -10.68
CA PRO A 19 -1.90 -1.17 -10.89
C PRO A 19 -1.98 -0.02 -11.91
N SER A 20 -2.84 -0.13 -12.93
CA SER A 20 -2.98 0.90 -13.97
C SER A 20 -3.47 2.24 -13.42
N ASN A 21 -4.11 2.24 -12.25
CA ASN A 21 -4.62 3.45 -11.63
C ASN A 21 -3.63 4.04 -10.62
N VAL A 22 -2.46 3.42 -10.41
CA VAL A 22 -1.46 3.83 -9.41
C VAL A 22 -0.23 4.40 -10.12
N SER A 23 0.17 5.60 -9.74
CA SER A 23 1.41 6.26 -10.19
C SER A 23 2.50 6.22 -9.11
N LYS A 24 2.09 6.13 -7.84
CA LYS A 24 2.94 6.38 -6.67
C LYS A 24 2.44 5.64 -5.44
N VAL A 25 3.37 5.26 -4.57
CA VAL A 25 3.08 4.68 -3.26
C VAL A 25 3.76 5.53 -2.19
N LYS A 26 3.05 5.81 -1.08
CA LYS A 26 3.62 6.49 0.08
C LYS A 26 3.55 5.60 1.31
N LEU A 27 4.62 5.67 2.10
CA LEU A 27 4.65 5.13 3.45
C LEU A 27 4.18 6.21 4.41
N ASN A 28 2.93 6.12 4.88
CA ASN A 28 2.49 7.04 5.92
C ASN A 28 2.96 6.53 7.29
N SER A 29 3.36 7.48 8.12
CA SER A 29 3.65 7.26 9.54
C SER A 29 2.43 6.67 10.25
N PRO A 30 2.64 5.95 11.37
CA PRO A 30 1.54 5.57 12.23
C PRO A 30 0.74 6.82 12.61
N PHE A 31 -0.58 6.76 12.49
CA PHE A 31 -1.45 7.86 12.91
C PHE A 31 -1.19 8.16 14.39
N ASP A 32 -1.10 9.43 14.78
CA ASP A 32 -0.87 9.82 16.18
C ASP A 32 -1.91 9.20 17.14
N GLN A 33 -3.14 9.00 16.65
CA GLN A 33 -4.23 8.37 17.40
C GLN A 33 -4.15 6.83 17.44
N LYS A 34 -3.35 6.20 16.57
CA LYS A 34 -3.16 4.75 16.46
C LYS A 34 -1.70 4.41 16.15
N PRO A 35 -0.80 4.47 17.15
CA PRO A 35 0.64 4.26 16.96
C PRO A 35 1.02 2.88 16.43
N ASN A 36 0.13 1.89 16.58
CA ASN A 36 0.35 0.51 16.12
C ASN A 36 -0.25 0.22 14.73
N LEU A 37 -0.77 1.23 14.04
CA LEU A 37 -1.38 1.09 12.71
C LEU A 37 -0.42 1.63 11.64
N TRP A 38 0.09 0.72 10.83
CA TRP A 38 1.00 1.04 9.73
C TRP A 38 0.23 1.09 8.42
N VAL A 39 0.58 2.05 7.56
CA VAL A 39 -0.24 2.34 6.38
C VAL A 39 0.61 2.41 5.12
N LEU A 40 0.09 1.82 4.04
CA LEU A 40 0.60 1.94 2.69
C LEU A 40 -0.47 2.59 1.81
N CYS A 41 -0.18 3.77 1.28
CA CYS A 41 -1.13 4.53 0.47
C CYS A 41 -0.76 4.46 -1.01
N PHE A 42 -1.73 4.11 -1.84
CA PHE A 42 -1.62 4.06 -3.29
C PHE A 42 -2.24 5.31 -3.88
N TYR A 43 -1.45 6.05 -4.67
CA TYR A 43 -1.86 7.28 -5.32
C TYR A 43 -1.87 7.12 -6.82
N GLY A 44 -2.88 7.68 -7.47
CA GLY A 44 -2.99 7.72 -8.93
C GLY A 44 -2.37 8.97 -9.52
N GLU A 45 -2.69 9.25 -10.78
CA GLU A 45 -2.32 10.52 -11.40
C GLU A 45 -2.95 11.70 -10.62
N ASN A 46 -2.25 12.83 -10.52
CA ASN A 46 -2.65 14.02 -9.74
C ASN A 46 -2.68 13.84 -8.21
N ASP A 47 -1.86 12.93 -7.64
CA ASP A 47 -1.79 12.68 -6.19
C ASP A 47 -3.17 12.32 -5.57
N GLN A 48 -4.10 11.78 -6.36
CA GLN A 48 -5.39 11.28 -5.85
C GLN A 48 -5.21 9.96 -5.11
N LEU A 49 -5.78 9.83 -3.90
CA LEU A 49 -5.71 8.60 -3.13
C LEU A 49 -6.61 7.52 -3.76
N VAL A 50 -6.00 6.47 -4.31
CA VAL A 50 -6.71 5.36 -4.95
C VAL A 50 -7.09 4.30 -3.93
N ARG A 51 -6.15 3.94 -3.05
CA ARG A 51 -6.39 2.93 -2.01
C ARG A 51 -5.42 3.09 -0.84
N THR A 52 -5.80 2.47 0.26
CA THR A 52 -5.00 2.40 1.47
C THR A 52 -5.00 0.95 1.98
N TRP A 53 -3.80 0.45 2.28
CA TRP A 53 -3.60 -0.82 2.98
C TRP A 53 -3.14 -0.55 4.40
N TYR A 54 -3.63 -1.37 5.32
CA TYR A 54 -3.40 -1.26 6.74
C TYR A 54 -2.69 -2.50 7.26
N TYR A 55 -1.84 -2.29 8.25
CA TYR A 55 -0.99 -3.31 8.83
C TYR A 55 -0.85 -3.09 10.33
N ASP A 56 -0.72 -4.21 11.05
CA ASP A 56 -0.41 -4.22 12.48
C ASP A 56 1.10 -4.09 12.78
N SER A 57 1.94 -4.12 11.76
CA SER A 57 3.40 -4.07 11.90
C SER A 57 4.07 -3.52 10.65
N GLU A 58 5.15 -2.76 10.87
CA GLU A 58 5.99 -2.21 9.79
C GLU A 58 6.55 -3.30 8.88
N LYS A 59 6.96 -4.44 9.47
CA LYS A 59 7.53 -5.56 8.73
C LYS A 59 6.57 -6.13 7.67
N LYS A 60 5.26 -6.20 7.97
CA LYS A 60 4.25 -6.65 7.00
C LYS A 60 4.05 -5.61 5.90
N ARG A 61 3.97 -4.33 6.27
CA ARG A 61 3.89 -3.21 5.32
C ARG A 61 5.06 -3.25 4.32
N GLN A 62 6.29 -3.41 4.82
CA GLN A 62 7.48 -3.42 3.98
C GLN A 62 7.49 -4.60 3.00
N LYS A 63 7.12 -5.80 3.45
CA LYS A 63 7.05 -6.98 2.58
C LYS A 63 6.06 -6.82 1.43
N ASP A 64 4.88 -6.25 1.70
CA ASP A 64 3.90 -5.96 0.66
C ASP A 64 4.39 -4.86 -0.28
N LEU A 65 5.05 -3.81 0.23
CA LEU A 65 5.67 -2.77 -0.61
C LEU A 65 6.71 -3.39 -1.55
N ASP A 66 7.62 -4.22 -1.05
CA ASP A 66 8.64 -4.87 -1.88
C ASP A 66 7.99 -5.75 -2.96
N GLN A 67 6.90 -6.44 -2.64
CA GLN A 67 6.14 -7.23 -3.61
C GLN A 67 5.45 -6.36 -4.66
N VAL A 68 4.84 -5.24 -4.25
CA VAL A 68 4.24 -4.25 -5.16
C VAL A 68 5.30 -3.70 -6.11
N LEU A 69 6.47 -3.31 -5.62
CA LEU A 69 7.56 -2.78 -6.45
C LEU A 69 8.14 -3.84 -7.41
N LYS A 70 8.16 -5.12 -7.01
CA LYS A 70 8.53 -6.22 -7.92
C LYS A 70 7.52 -6.39 -9.06
N GLN A 71 6.23 -6.24 -8.79
CA GLN A 71 5.18 -6.38 -9.80
C GLN A 71 5.03 -5.11 -10.66
N CYS A 72 5.36 -3.96 -10.09
CA CYS A 72 5.18 -2.64 -10.71
C CYS A 72 6.43 -1.78 -10.48
N PRO A 73 7.54 -2.07 -11.19
CA PRO A 73 8.82 -1.39 -11.00
C PRO A 73 8.81 0.09 -11.40
N HIS A 74 7.76 0.54 -12.10
CA HIS A 74 7.57 1.94 -12.49
C HIS A 74 6.99 2.82 -11.36
N LEU A 75 6.47 2.21 -10.28
CA LEU A 75 5.89 2.96 -9.18
C LEU A 75 6.98 3.70 -8.39
N LYS A 76 6.73 4.98 -8.11
CA LYS A 76 7.61 5.78 -7.25
C LYS A 76 7.22 5.61 -5.78
N VAL A 77 8.21 5.37 -4.93
CA VAL A 77 8.05 5.46 -3.47
C VAL A 77 8.37 6.89 -3.05
N ALA A 78 7.51 7.50 -2.25
CA ALA A 78 7.65 8.86 -1.74
C ALA A 78 7.42 8.95 -0.24
#